data_AF-A0AAU9UIC2-F1
#
_entry.id   AF-A0AAU9UIC2-F1
#
_cell.length_a   1.000
_cell.length_b   1.000
_cell.length_c   1.000
_cell.angle_alpha   90.00
_cell.angle_beta   90.00
_cell.angle_gamma   90.00
#
_symmetry.space_group_name_H-M   'P 1'
#
loop_
_entity.id
_entity.type
_entity.pdbx_description
1 polymer ?
#
loop_
_entity_poly.entity_id
_entity_poly.type
_entity_poly.pdbx_seq_one_letter_code
_entity_poly.pdbx_strand_id
1 'polypeptide(L)'
;MTLKSARLIPLQNVRRRVAAMTGYISEKTVTKITQRVQLRQVHQRKISTPGKSRPHEKRVKLDDFDLCSIRHKVHEFYAVRKEVPTLTKLLNDLKVDINFNGSRTSLWRIMQSIGFFFFKNAKARENF
;
A
#
# COMPACT_ATOMS: atom_id res chain seq x y z
N MET A 1 21.73 28.78 37.63
CA MET A 1 21.01 27.49 37.56
C MET A 1 19.96 27.45 38.65
N THR A 2 18.71 27.80 38.33
CA THR A 2 17.62 27.77 39.33
C THR A 2 17.04 26.35 39.37
N LEU A 3 17.41 25.60 40.41
CA LEU A 3 16.68 24.42 40.86
C LEU A 3 15.27 24.89 41.23
N LYS A 4 14.36 24.91 40.26
CA LYS A 4 12.93 25.01 40.52
C LYS A 4 12.57 23.75 41.28
N SER A 5 12.52 23.92 42.60
CA SER A 5 11.89 23.06 43.58
C SER A 5 10.93 22.08 42.94
N ALA A 6 11.11 20.80 43.25
CA ALA A 6 10.16 19.74 43.01
C ALA A 6 8.80 20.16 43.60
N ARG A 7 8.02 20.93 42.84
CA ARG A 7 6.64 21.27 43.21
C ARG A 7 5.94 19.93 43.25
N LEU A 8 5.54 19.49 44.45
CA LEU A 8 4.79 18.26 44.69
C LEU A 8 3.69 18.13 43.62
N ILE A 9 3.93 17.28 42.62
CA ILE A 9 2.86 16.92 41.70
C ILE A 9 2.06 15.85 42.44
N PRO A 10 0.75 16.06 42.71
CA PRO A 10 -0.03 15.09 43.45
C PRO A 10 -0.02 13.74 42.73
N LEU A 11 0.35 12.67 43.44
CA LEU A 11 0.47 11.31 42.89
C LEU A 11 -0.83 10.82 42.25
N GLN A 12 -1.95 11.26 42.81
CA GLN A 12 -3.32 10.98 42.36
C GLN A 12 -3.58 11.48 40.93
N ASN A 13 -2.98 12.61 40.52
CA ASN A 13 -3.28 13.22 39.23
C ASN A 13 -2.27 12.78 38.15
N VAL A 14 -2.51 11.60 37.57
CA VAL A 14 -1.67 10.99 36.52
C VAL A 14 -1.42 11.94 35.34
N ARG A 15 -2.44 12.66 34.87
CA ARG A 15 -2.32 13.55 33.71
C ARG A 15 -1.38 14.72 33.94
N ARG A 16 -1.46 15.34 35.12
CA ARG A 16 -0.59 16.45 35.55
C ARG A 16 0.87 15.99 35.71
N ARG A 17 1.08 14.75 36.16
CA ARG A 17 2.40 14.13 36.23
C ARG A 17 3.02 13.91 34.86
N VAL A 18 2.27 13.31 33.94
CA VAL A 18 2.75 13.05 32.57
C VAL A 18 3.11 14.36 31.87
N ALA A 19 2.26 15.39 32.00
CA ALA A 19 2.51 16.73 31.45
C ALA A 19 3.79 17.36 32.01
N ALA A 20 4.00 17.30 33.33
CA ALA A 20 5.19 17.87 33.96
C ALA A 20 6.47 17.09 33.61
N MET A 21 6.40 15.75 33.54
CA MET A 21 7.54 14.89 33.18
C MET A 21 7.96 15.05 31.71
N THR A 22 7.00 15.30 30.81
CA THR A 22 7.30 15.54 29.39
C THR A 22 7.76 16.98 29.10
N GLY A 23 7.64 17.90 30.06
CA GLY A 23 8.23 19.25 30.04
C GLY A 23 7.62 20.25 29.05
N TYR A 24 7.00 19.79 27.97
CA TYR A 24 6.54 20.60 26.84
C TYR A 24 5.05 20.42 26.50
N ILE A 25 4.34 19.57 27.23
CA ILE A 25 2.99 19.14 26.87
C ILE A 25 2.00 19.63 27.93
N SER A 26 0.95 20.35 27.50
CA SER A 26 -0.13 20.77 28.40
C SER A 26 -0.97 19.58 28.88
N GLU A 27 -1.57 19.67 30.07
CA GLU A 27 -2.49 18.65 30.59
C GLU A 27 -3.69 18.42 29.64
N LYS A 28 -4.15 19.47 28.94
CA LYS A 28 -5.19 19.37 27.92
C LYS A 28 -4.76 18.49 26.75
N THR A 29 -3.50 18.56 26.35
CA THR A 29 -2.95 17.73 25.27
C THR A 29 -2.89 16.27 25.68
N VAL A 30 -2.42 15.97 26.90
CA VAL A 30 -2.42 14.60 27.45
C VAL A 30 -3.85 14.03 27.46
N THR A 31 -4.82 14.82 27.93
CA THR A 31 -6.24 14.42 27.95
C THR A 31 -6.77 14.11 26.55
N LYS A 32 -6.51 14.97 25.56
CA LYS A 32 -6.91 14.76 24.17
C LYS A 32 -6.29 13.48 23.58
N ILE A 33 -5.03 13.19 23.89
CA ILE A 33 -4.35 11.97 23.44
C ILE A 33 -5.03 10.74 24.04
N THR A 34 -5.26 10.71 25.36
CA THR A 34 -5.92 9.58 26.03
C THR A 34 -7.31 9.31 25.45
N GLN A 35 -8.12 10.36 25.26
CA GLN A 35 -9.45 10.25 24.66
C GLN A 35 -9.41 9.69 23.24
N ARG A 36 -8.48 10.18 22.39
CA ARG A 36 -8.29 9.67 21.04
C ARG A 36 -7.87 8.21 21.02
N VAL A 37 -7.00 7.80 21.93
CA VAL A 37 -6.56 6.41 22.07
C VAL A 37 -7.73 5.51 22.47
N GLN A 38 -8.52 5.89 23.47
CA GLN A 38 -9.67 5.12 23.94
C GLN A 38 -10.70 4.91 22.82
N LEU A 39 -11.13 5.98 22.15
CA LEU A 39 -12.06 5.89 21.02
C LEU A 39 -11.53 4.95 19.92
N ARG A 40 -10.23 4.99 19.64
CA ARG A 40 -9.60 4.16 18.60
C ARG A 40 -9.44 2.70 19.02
N GLN A 41 -9.16 2.41 20.28
CA GLN A 41 -9.12 1.05 20.83
C GLN A 41 -10.49 0.38 20.73
N VAL A 42 -11.57 1.09 21.09
CA VAL A 42 -12.96 0.62 20.94
C VAL A 42 -13.25 0.24 19.49
N HIS A 43 -12.78 1.04 18.53
CA HIS A 43 -12.98 0.78 17.11
C HIS A 43 -11.89 -0.10 16.46
N GLN A 44 -10.92 -0.64 17.22
CA GLN A 44 -9.76 -1.39 16.72
C GLN A 44 -9.01 -0.71 15.55
N ARG A 45 -8.98 0.63 15.52
CA ARG A 45 -8.36 1.39 14.43
C ARG A 45 -6.99 1.92 14.86
N LYS A 46 -6.00 1.84 13.98
CA LYS A 46 -4.68 2.46 14.19
C LYS A 46 -4.81 3.98 14.37
N ILE A 47 -3.95 4.57 15.20
CA ILE A 47 -3.85 6.02 15.38
C ILE A 47 -3.26 6.62 14.09
N SER A 48 -4.12 6.97 13.15
CA SER A 48 -3.74 7.67 11.91
C SER A 48 -4.05 9.16 12.03
N THR A 49 -3.16 10.00 11.50
CA THR A 49 -3.36 11.44 11.40
C THR A 49 -4.47 11.73 10.38
N PRO A 50 -5.51 12.50 10.74
CA PRO A 50 -6.51 12.96 9.78
C PRO A 50 -5.82 13.69 8.61
N GLY A 51 -6.13 13.31 7.36
CA GLY A 51 -5.65 14.01 6.16
C GLY A 51 -4.37 13.47 5.50
N LYS A 52 -3.75 12.39 5.99
CA LYS A 52 -2.55 11.79 5.36
C LYS A 52 -2.81 10.64 4.39
N SER A 53 -4.07 10.41 4.00
CA SER A 53 -4.39 9.45 2.93
C SER A 53 -4.85 10.22 1.70
N ARG A 54 -4.01 10.21 0.65
CA ARG A 54 -4.38 10.69 -0.68
C ARG A 54 -4.49 9.45 -1.58
N PRO A 55 -5.64 9.21 -2.24
CA PRO A 55 -5.72 8.16 -3.24
C PRO A 55 -4.73 8.50 -4.37
N HIS A 56 -3.82 7.57 -4.67
CA HIS A 56 -2.90 7.73 -5.80
C HIS A 56 -3.60 7.20 -7.06
N GLU A 57 -3.68 8.04 -8.09
CA GLU A 57 -4.25 7.62 -9.38
C GLU A 57 -3.35 6.57 -10.04
N LYS A 58 -3.92 5.51 -10.62
CA LYS A 58 -3.13 4.51 -11.33
C LYS A 58 -2.50 5.17 -12.55
N ARG A 59 -1.17 5.01 -12.71
CA ARG A 59 -0.41 5.61 -13.82
C ARG A 59 -0.80 5.07 -15.20
N VAL A 60 -1.38 3.88 -15.24
CA VAL A 60 -1.87 3.26 -16.46
C VAL A 60 -3.38 3.04 -16.28
N LYS A 61 -4.17 3.80 -17.03
CA LYS A 61 -5.59 3.50 -17.24
C LYS A 61 -5.65 2.54 -18.41
N LEU A 62 -6.12 1.32 -18.17
CA LEU A 62 -6.41 0.35 -19.21
C LEU A 62 -7.91 0.19 -19.26
N ASP A 63 -8.45 0.17 -20.48
CA ASP A 63 -9.83 -0.17 -20.72
C ASP A 63 -9.99 -1.71 -20.81
N ASP A 64 -11.22 -2.20 -20.72
CA ASP A 64 -11.52 -3.62 -20.81
C ASP A 64 -11.10 -4.21 -22.17
N PHE A 65 -11.13 -3.39 -23.23
CA PHE A 65 -10.62 -3.74 -24.55
C PHE A 65 -9.10 -3.99 -24.55
N ASP A 66 -8.33 -3.12 -23.88
CA ASP A 66 -6.88 -3.28 -23.77
C ASP A 66 -6.52 -4.55 -22.99
N LEU A 67 -7.27 -4.84 -21.93
CA LEU A 67 -7.10 -6.08 -21.15
C LEU A 67 -7.36 -7.32 -22.01
N CYS A 68 -8.40 -7.29 -22.84
CA CYS A 68 -8.71 -8.37 -23.77
C CYS A 68 -7.59 -8.56 -24.80
N SER A 69 -7.08 -7.46 -25.34
CA SER A 69 -5.99 -7.46 -26.33
C SER A 69 -4.70 -8.02 -25.74
N ILE A 70 -4.35 -7.66 -24.50
CA ILE A 70 -3.20 -8.22 -23.78
C ILE A 70 -3.38 -9.73 -23.57
N ARG A 71 -4.58 -10.18 -23.17
CA ARG A 71 -4.88 -11.61 -23.00
C ARG A 71 -4.71 -12.37 -24.32
N HIS A 72 -5.26 -11.83 -25.41
CA HIS A 72 -5.14 -12.42 -26.74
C HIS A 72 -3.67 -12.54 -27.16
N LYS A 73 -2.87 -11.49 -26.95
CA LYS A 73 -1.44 -11.52 -27.27
C LYS A 73 -0.70 -12.60 -26.50
N VAL A 74 -1.00 -12.76 -25.20
CA VAL A 74 -0.41 -13.84 -24.40
C VAL A 74 -0.75 -15.22 -24.98
N HIS A 75 -2.00 -15.44 -25.42
CA HIS A 75 -2.38 -16.70 -26.07
C HIS A 75 -1.70 -16.89 -27.43
N GLU A 76 -1.53 -15.84 -28.23
CA GLU A 76 -0.81 -15.88 -29.51
C GLU A 76 0.64 -16.35 -29.33
N PHE A 77 1.32 -15.90 -28.26
CA PHE A 77 2.68 -16.36 -27.93
C PHE A 77 2.75 -17.88 -27.70
N TYR A 78 1.77 -18.44 -26.99
CA TYR A 78 1.72 -19.88 -26.76
C TYR A 78 1.27 -20.66 -28.01
N ALA A 79 0.26 -20.19 -28.72
CA ALA A 79 -0.36 -20.91 -29.84
C ALA A 79 0.48 -20.85 -31.12
N VAL A 80 0.98 -19.67 -31.49
CA VAL A 80 1.66 -19.43 -32.77
C VAL A 80 3.17 -19.58 -32.61
N ARG A 81 3.76 -18.87 -31.64
CA ARG A 81 5.23 -18.84 -31.46
C ARG A 81 5.76 -20.05 -30.69
N LYS A 82 4.90 -20.75 -29.92
CA LYS A 82 5.27 -21.87 -29.04
C LYS A 82 6.41 -21.52 -28.06
N GLU A 83 6.50 -20.24 -27.68
CA GLU A 83 7.50 -19.75 -26.73
C GLU A 83 6.81 -19.28 -25.44
N VAL A 84 7.53 -19.36 -24.33
CA VAL A 84 7.05 -18.77 -23.07
C VAL A 84 7.12 -17.24 -23.19
N PRO A 85 6.00 -16.52 -23.02
CA PRO A 85 5.97 -15.07 -23.09
C PRO A 85 6.77 -14.50 -21.92
N THR A 86 7.97 -14.03 -22.21
CA THR A 86 8.73 -13.23 -21.25
C THR A 86 8.19 -11.80 -21.24
N LEU A 87 8.17 -11.17 -20.06
CA LEU A 87 7.63 -9.81 -19.90
C LEU A 87 8.25 -8.78 -20.85
N THR A 88 9.52 -8.94 -21.22
CA THR A 88 10.21 -8.05 -22.17
C THR A 88 9.74 -8.24 -23.60
N LYS A 89 9.61 -9.49 -24.06
CA LYS A 89 9.08 -9.80 -25.40
C LYS A 89 7.65 -9.30 -25.53
N LEU A 90 6.82 -9.60 -24.54
CA LEU A 90 5.42 -9.16 -24.51
C LEU A 90 5.31 -7.63 -24.49
N LEU A 91 6.15 -6.94 -23.70
CA LEU A 91 6.13 -5.48 -23.64
C LEU A 91 6.53 -4.81 -24.96
N ASN A 92 7.49 -5.39 -25.69
CA ASN A 92 7.89 -4.87 -27.00
C ASN A 92 6.74 -5.02 -28.01
N ASP A 93 6.12 -6.20 -28.06
CA ASP A 93 5.00 -6.45 -28.98
C ASP A 93 3.77 -5.59 -28.62
N LEU A 94 3.44 -5.43 -27.34
CA LEU A 94 2.34 -4.57 -26.89
C LEU A 94 2.58 -3.08 -27.14
N LYS A 95 3.84 -2.63 -27.18
CA LYS A 95 4.18 -1.27 -27.56
C LYS A 95 3.91 -1.00 -29.04
N VAL A 96 4.16 -2.00 -29.90
CA VAL A 96 3.92 -1.90 -31.34
C VAL A 96 2.42 -1.95 -31.64
N ASP A 97 1.71 -2.91 -31.04
CA ASP A 97 0.31 -3.17 -31.40
C ASP A 97 -0.67 -2.16 -30.77
N ILE A 98 -0.47 -1.77 -29.51
CA ILE A 98 -1.47 -1.04 -28.70
C ILE A 98 -0.90 0.30 -28.18
N ASN A 99 0.33 0.68 -28.56
CA ASN A 99 1.01 1.86 -28.00
C ASN A 99 1.04 1.85 -26.46
N PHE A 100 1.24 0.68 -25.85
CA PHE A 100 1.21 0.52 -24.40
C PHE A 100 2.26 1.39 -23.69
N ASN A 101 1.81 2.39 -22.93
CA ASN A 101 2.68 3.34 -22.21
C ASN A 101 3.15 2.84 -20.83
N GLY A 102 2.85 1.60 -20.46
CA GLY A 102 3.23 1.04 -19.17
C GLY A 102 4.67 0.52 -19.12
N SER A 103 5.24 0.48 -17.91
CA SER A 103 6.54 -0.16 -17.65
C SER A 103 6.39 -1.68 -17.49
N ARG A 104 7.53 -2.38 -17.48
CA ARG A 104 7.58 -3.84 -17.22
C ARG A 104 6.88 -4.24 -15.92
N THR A 105 7.03 -3.44 -14.86
CA THR A 105 6.38 -3.68 -13.57
C THR A 105 4.89 -3.44 -13.62
N SER A 106 4.43 -2.43 -14.37
CA SER A 106 3.01 -2.22 -14.62
C SER A 106 2.40 -3.41 -15.35
N LEU A 107 3.04 -3.88 -16.43
CA LEU A 107 2.57 -5.05 -17.20
C LEU A 107 2.45 -6.29 -16.32
N TRP A 108 3.44 -6.55 -15.46
CA TRP A 108 3.38 -7.68 -14.53
C TRP A 108 2.20 -7.59 -13.55
N ARG A 109 1.90 -6.39 -13.00
CA ARG A 109 0.74 -6.19 -12.12
C ARG A 109 -0.58 -6.41 -12.87
N ILE A 110 -0.64 -5.97 -14.12
CA ILE A 110 -1.81 -6.16 -14.99
C ILE A 110 -2.01 -7.66 -15.27
N MET A 111 -0.95 -8.37 -15.63
CA MET A 111 -1.01 -9.83 -15.84
C MET A 111 -1.50 -10.57 -14.60
N GLN A 112 -1.05 -10.20 -13.40
CA GLN A 112 -1.55 -10.76 -12.16
C GLN A 112 -3.04 -10.48 -11.94
N SER A 113 -3.51 -9.27 -12.26
CA SER A 113 -4.95 -8.95 -12.16
C SER A 113 -5.82 -9.73 -13.15
N ILE A 114 -5.26 -10.11 -14.31
CA ILE A 114 -5.95 -10.94 -15.30
C ILE A 114 -5.92 -12.44 -14.91
N GLY A 115 -5.04 -12.83 -13.99
CA GLY A 115 -4.90 -14.22 -13.50
C GLY A 115 -3.68 -14.96 -14.04
N PHE A 116 -2.77 -14.30 -14.76
CA PHE A 116 -1.54 -14.91 -15.24
C PHE A 116 -0.43 -14.80 -14.19
N PHE A 117 -0.02 -15.94 -13.65
CA PHE A 117 1.09 -16.05 -12.69
C PHE A 117 2.30 -16.72 -13.33
N PHE A 118 3.47 -16.10 -13.22
CA PHE A 118 4.73 -16.70 -13.64
C PHE A 118 5.34 -17.49 -12.48
N PHE A 119 5.46 -18.80 -12.63
CA PHE A 119 6.12 -19.67 -11.66
C PHE A 119 7.53 -20.01 -12.13
N LYS A 120 8.51 -19.86 -11.24
CA LYS A 120 9.86 -20.41 -11.43
C LYS A 120 9.77 -21.88 -11.01
N ASN A 121 9.54 -22.78 -11.98
CA ASN A 121 9.28 -24.23 -11.83
C ASN A 121 9.80 -24.88 -10.52
N ALA A 122 8.97 -25.62 -9.76
CA ALA A 122 9.02 -27.10 -9.83
C ALA A 122 7.74 -27.87 -9.42
N LYS A 123 6.60 -27.22 -9.12
CA LYS A 123 5.31 -27.92 -9.00
C LYS A 123 4.20 -27.01 -9.52
N ALA A 124 3.88 -27.15 -10.81
CA ALA A 124 2.65 -26.62 -11.35
C ALA A 124 1.51 -27.26 -10.55
N ARG A 125 0.67 -26.45 -9.90
CA ARG A 125 -0.62 -26.94 -9.41
C ARG A 125 -1.32 -27.51 -10.64
N GLU A 126 -1.57 -28.81 -10.62
CA GLU A 126 -2.73 -29.37 -11.29
C GLU A 126 -3.90 -28.43 -11.01
N ASN A 127 -4.50 -27.89 -12.05
CA ASN A 127 -5.91 -27.52 -12.18
C ASN A 127 -5.99 -26.61 -13.41
N PHE A 128 -6.42 -27.26 -14.49
CA PHE A 128 -7.08 -26.79 -15.71
C PHE A 128 -7.34 -25.29 -15.85
#